data_AF-A0A8S2VBU7-F1
#
_entry.id   AF-A0A8S2VBU7-F1
#
_cell.length_a   1.000
_cell.length_b   1.000
_cell.length_c   1.000
_cell.angle_alpha   90.00
_cell.angle_beta   90.00
_cell.angle_gamma   90.00
#
_symmetry.space_group_name_H-M   'P 1'
#
loop_
_entity.id
_entity.type
_entity.pdbx_description
1 polymer ?
#
loop_
_entity_poly.entity_id
_entity_poly.type
_entity_poly.pdbx_seq_one_letter_code
_entity_poly.pdbx_strand_id
1 'polypeptide(L)' 'MDFFQYIQPTREEREQGDAQKVELYKCSTCLSQYRFPRFNAPLKLLETRQGRCGEAANLFTCLSRSLSFQSRYIYD' A
#
# COMPACT_ATOMS: atom_id res chain seq x y z
N MET A 1 -6.54 -10.01 -14.71
CA MET A 1 -5.91 -8.70 -14.52
C MET A 1 -4.46 -8.99 -14.28
N ASP A 2 -3.59 -8.48 -15.14
CA ASP A 2 -2.18 -8.83 -15.14
C ASP A 2 -1.35 -7.60 -14.80
N PHE A 3 -0.25 -7.81 -14.08
CA PHE A 3 0.70 -6.74 -13.82
C PHE A 3 1.27 -6.25 -15.15
N PHE A 4 1.21 -4.94 -15.37
CA PHE A 4 1.69 -4.32 -16.60
C PHE A 4 3.02 -3.62 -16.36
N GLN A 5 3.07 -2.64 -15.45
CA GLN A 5 4.30 -1.90 -15.16
C GLN A 5 4.22 -1.14 -13.83
N TYR A 6 5.37 -0.67 -13.35
CA TYR A 6 5.43 0.36 -12.32
C TYR A 6 5.27 1.76 -12.93
N ILE A 7 4.48 2.60 -12.27
CA ILE A 7 4.33 4.01 -12.64
C ILE A 7 4.57 4.91 -11.44
N GLN A 8 4.79 6.20 -11.73
CA GLN A 8 4.93 7.21 -10.70
C GLN A 8 3.58 7.43 -9.99
N PRO A 9 3.59 7.55 -8.64
CA PRO A 9 2.41 7.92 -7.87
C PRO A 9 1.95 9.35 -8.20
N THR A 10 0.64 9.59 -8.06
CA THR A 10 0.10 10.94 -8.14
C THR A 10 0.56 11.77 -6.94
N ARG A 11 0.34 13.08 -7.01
CA ARG A 11 0.65 14.00 -5.92
C ARG A 11 -0.10 13.61 -4.65
N GLU A 12 -1.39 13.29 -4.74
CA GLU A 12 -2.17 12.89 -3.56
C GLU A 12 -1.69 11.55 -2.99
N GLU A 13 -1.36 10.57 -3.85
CA GLU A 13 -0.86 9.26 -3.43
C GLU A 13 0.48 9.37 -2.66
N ARG A 14 1.35 10.32 -3.05
CA ARG A 14 2.56 10.65 -2.29
C ARG A 14 2.25 11.37 -0.99
N GLU A 15 1.50 12.47 -1.04
CA GLU A 15 1.31 13.36 0.10
C GLU A 15 0.48 12.70 1.22
N GLN A 16 -0.55 11.92 0.88
CA GLN A 16 -1.46 11.32 1.87
C GLN A 16 -1.03 9.90 2.28
N GLY A 17 -0.41 9.17 1.36
CA GLY A 17 -0.18 7.74 1.49
C GLY A 17 1.28 7.32 1.60
N ASP A 18 2.21 8.27 1.43
CA ASP A 18 3.65 8.01 1.31
C ASP A 18 3.95 6.90 0.29
N ALA A 19 3.18 6.88 -0.80
CA ALA A 19 3.39 5.91 -1.87
C ALA A 19 4.63 6.31 -2.68
N GLN A 20 5.59 5.39 -2.81
CA GLN A 20 6.77 5.59 -3.66
C GLN A 20 6.59 4.99 -5.06
N LYS A 21 5.74 3.97 -5.18
CA LYS A 21 5.50 3.24 -6.42
C LYS A 21 4.04 2.82 -6.54
N VAL A 22 3.55 2.78 -7.77
CA VAL A 22 2.21 2.29 -8.10
C VAL A 22 2.34 1.16 -9.08
N GLU A 23 1.68 0.05 -8.79
CA GLU A 23 1.56 -1.07 -9.72
C GLU A 23 0.36 -0.83 -10.62
N LEU A 24 0.60 -0.80 -11.92
CA LEU A 24 -0.46 -0.71 -12.90
C LEU A 24 -0.82 -2.12 -13.37
N TYR A 25 -2.07 -2.49 -13.17
CA TYR A 25 -2.64 -3.74 -13.67
C TYR A 25 -3.50 -3.44 -14.89
N LYS A 26 -3.50 -4.34 -15.86
CA LYS A 26 -4.34 -4.23 -17.06
C LYS A 26 -5.24 -5.45 -17.17
N CYS A 27 -6.51 -5.22 -17.50
CA CYS A 27 -7.43 -6.31 -17.81
C CYS A 27 -7.20 -6.78 -19.25
N SER A 28 -7.03 -8.09 -19.47
CA SER A 28 -6.84 -8.68 -20.79
C SER A 28 -8.12 -8.67 -21.64
N THR A 29 -9.30 -8.66 -21.00
CA THR A 29 -10.60 -8.71 -21.71
C THR A 29 -11.12 -7.33 -22.09
N CYS A 30 -11.11 -6.36 -21.17
CA CYS A 30 -11.69 -5.03 -21.39
C CYS A 30 -10.66 -3.90 -21.51
N LEU A 31 -9.36 -4.22 -21.46
CA LEU A 31 -8.23 -3.27 -21.56
C LEU A 31 -8.22 -2.16 -20.49
N SER A 32 -9.09 -2.24 -19.48
CA SER A 32 -9.13 -1.30 -18.36
C SER A 32 -7.85 -1.37 -17.53
N GLN A 33 -7.47 -0.23 -16.98
CA GLN A 33 -6.31 -0.11 -16.12
C GLN A 33 -6.75 0.05 -14.66
N TYR A 34 -6.11 -0.70 -13.77
CA TYR A 34 -6.29 -0.60 -12.34
C TYR A 34 -4.97 -0.19 -11.69
N ARG A 35 -5.02 0.86 -10.87
CA ARG A 35 -3.87 1.36 -10.13
C ARG A 35 -3.86 0.76 -8.73
N PHE A 36 -2.73 0.24 -8.32
CA PHE A 36 -2.49 -0.23 -6.96
C PHE A 36 -1.29 0.51 -6.35
N PRO A 37 -1.54 1.66 -5.68
CA PRO A 37 -0.47 2.40 -5.00
C PRO A 37 0.02 1.65 -3.77
N ARG A 38 1.35 1.53 -3.64
CA ARG A 38 1.99 0.87 -2.50
C ARG A 38 2.17 1.89 -1.38
N PHE A 39 1.13 2.04 -0.54
CA PHE A 39 1.10 2.99 0.56
C PHE A 39 1.97 2.55 1.74
N ASN A 40 2.70 3.49 2.34
CA ASN A 40 3.46 3.29 3.58
C ASN A 40 2.81 3.99 4.78
N ALA A 41 1.89 4.94 4.56
CA ALA A 41 1.19 5.62 5.64
C ALA A 41 0.12 4.71 6.30
N PRO A 42 0.20 4.41 7.61
CA PRO A 42 -0.76 3.53 8.29
C PRO A 42 -2.21 4.03 8.23
N LEU A 43 -2.42 5.35 8.28
CA LEU A 43 -3.76 5.95 8.15
C LEU A 43 -4.39 5.61 6.80
N LYS A 44 -3.61 5.67 5.70
CA LYS A 44 -4.11 5.30 4.37
C LYS A 44 -4.36 3.80 4.24
N LEU A 45 -3.57 2.98 4.93
CA LEU A 45 -3.78 1.53 4.99
C LEU A 45 -5.07 1.16 5.75
N LEU A 46 -5.48 1.95 6.76
CA LEU A 46 -6.78 1.78 7.44
C LEU A 46 -7.98 2.10 6.53
N GLU A 47 -7.83 3.10 5.66
CA GLU A 47 -8.88 3.45 4.68
C GLU A 47 -9.00 2.38 3.58
N THR A 48 -7.86 1.97 3.02
CA THR A 48 -7.82 1.09 1.85
C THR A 48 -8.03 -0.39 2.20
N ARG A 49 -7.63 -0.81 3.41
CA ARG A 49 -7.79 -2.19 3.94
C ARG A 49 -7.28 -3.29 3.00
N GLN A 50 -6.25 -2.98 2.22
CA GLN A 50 -5.66 -3.89 1.24
C GLN A 50 -4.15 -3.69 1.17
N GLY A 51 -3.41 -4.74 0.82
CA GLY A 51 -1.96 -4.74 0.83
C GLY A 51 -1.40 -6.15 0.73
N ARG A 52 -0.06 -6.25 0.70
CA ARG A 52 0.67 -7.51 0.89
C ARG A 52 1.26 -7.54 2.31
N CYS A 53 2.14 -8.50 2.58
CA CYS A 53 2.78 -8.68 3.88
C CYS A 53 3.44 -7.40 4.43
N GLY A 54 4.10 -6.59 3.59
CA GLY A 54 4.75 -5.36 4.03
C GLY A 54 3.77 -4.32 4.57
N GLU A 55 2.67 -4.06 3.86
CA GLU A 55 1.64 -3.12 4.32
C GLU A 55 0.90 -3.65 5.55
N ALA A 56 0.60 -4.94 5.57
CA ALA A 56 -0.05 -5.58 6.71
C ALA A 56 0.84 -5.50 7.97
N ALA A 57 2.13 -5.81 7.86
CA ALA A 57 3.08 -5.73 8.96
C ALA A 57 3.25 -4.30 9.48
N ASN A 58 3.27 -3.31 8.58
CA ASN A 58 3.39 -1.90 8.92
C ASN A 58 2.16 -1.42 9.71
N LEU A 59 0.96 -1.65 9.16
CA LEU A 59 -0.28 -1.30 9.82
C LEU A 59 -0.45 -2.03 11.16
N PHE A 60 -0.15 -3.33 11.21
CA PHE A 60 -0.26 -4.12 12.42
C PHE A 60 0.68 -3.65 13.53
N THR A 61 1.92 -3.29 13.18
CA THR A 61 2.87 -2.74 14.16
C THR A 61 2.38 -1.39 14.68
N CYS A 62 1.85 -0.52 13.80
CA CYS A 62 1.26 0.75 14.19
C CYS A 62 0.09 0.56 15.17
N LEU A 63 -0.83 -0.35 14.87
CA LEU A 63 -1.96 -0.69 15.73
C LEU A 63 -1.51 -1.26 17.08
N SER A 64 -0.57 -2.19 17.07
CA SER A 64 -0.04 -2.80 18.31
C SER A 64 0.57 -1.75 19.23
N ARG A 65 1.33 -0.80 18.67
CA ARG A 65 1.87 0.34 19.43
C ARG A 65 0.78 1.28 19.93
N SER A 66 -0.29 1.51 19.15
CA SER A 66 -1.42 2.35 19.57
C SER A 66 -2.16 1.77 20.79
N LEU A 67 -2.13 0.45 20.94
CA LEU A 67 -2.67 -0.28 22.09
C LEU A 67 -1.67 -0.43 23.25
N SER A 68 -0.55 0.31 23.22
CA SER A 68 0.53 0.24 24.22
C SER A 68 1.27 -1.10 24.31
N PHE A 69 1.19 -1.96 23.29
CA PHE A 69 2.03 -3.17 23.24
C PHE A 69 3.46 -2.83 22.82
N GLN A 70 4.44 -3.41 23.51
CA GLN A 70 5.85 -3.34 23.11
C GLN A 70 6.08 -4.15 21.83
N SER A 71 6.12 -3.47 20.69
CA SER A 71 6.19 -4.08 19.36
C SER A 71 7.39 -3.59 18.57
N ARG A 72 8.00 -4.47 17.78
CA ARG A 72 9.11 -4.18 16.85
C ARG A 72 8.69 -4.52 15.43
N TYR A 73 9.06 -3.67 14.47
CA TYR A 73 8.94 -3.95 13.05
C TYR A 73 10.16 -4.75 12.60
N ILE A 74 9.96 -5.99 12.16
CA ILE A 74 11.03 -6.88 11.72
C ILE A 74 11.04 -6.89 10.19
N TYR A 75 12.21 -6.68 9.61
CA TYR A 75 12.47 -6.78 8.18
C TYR A 75 13.44 -7.95 7.97
N ASP A 76 13.06 -8.88 7.08
CA ASP A 76 13.86 -10.07 6.70
C ASP A 76 14.91 -9.71 5.64
#